data_AF-A0A409VAM8-F1
#
_entry.id   AF-A0A409VAM8-F1
#
_cell.length_a   1.000
_cell.length_b   1.000
_cell.length_c   1.000
_cell.angle_alpha   90.00
_cell.angle_beta   90.00
_cell.angle_gamma   90.00
#
_symmetry.space_group_name_H-M   'P 1'
#
loop_
_entity.id
_entity.type
_entity.pdbx_description
1 polymer ?
#
loop_
_entity_poly.entity_id
_entity_poly.type
_entity_poly.pdbx_seq_one_letter_code
_entity_poly.pdbx_strand_id
1 'polypeptide(L)'
;MAPYQTILNCMDTKEPQTTAAKPLQRHTLFSEVLSASIRLPRVSRARRYAFAEAFSAPIKYATFQALGTLFIHFISHFICHIEAPTIMLSTKLAAVGGSFLALLFITMIIAQNDWALKQEYKQDSTTYYTWTILQEMLCSAIAGLLGSLATSSINHHTSIIMAVAGAVGPLLFMAIGLLACGVVIGSMIATRMARDWYCGY
;
A
#
# COMPACT_ATOMS: atom_id res chain seq x y z
N MET A 1 44.06 -29.71 29.30
CA MET A 1 43.69 -29.71 30.73
C MET A 1 43.52 -28.26 31.15
N ALA A 2 42.35 -27.91 31.70
CA ALA A 2 41.97 -26.56 32.17
C ALA A 2 42.90 -26.10 33.34
N PRO A 3 42.99 -24.80 33.74
CA PRO A 3 41.86 -24.04 34.30
C PRO A 3 41.85 -22.48 34.17
N TYR A 4 40.66 -21.93 34.47
CA TYR A 4 40.24 -20.60 34.99
C TYR A 4 41.27 -19.49 35.35
N GLN A 5 40.89 -18.21 35.10
CA GLN A 5 41.06 -17.12 36.08
C GLN A 5 40.18 -15.86 35.82
N THR A 6 39.07 -15.82 36.56
CA THR A 6 38.51 -14.77 37.44
C THR A 6 39.15 -13.36 37.51
N ILE A 7 38.30 -12.33 37.29
CA ILE A 7 38.13 -11.02 37.98
C ILE A 7 39.36 -10.19 38.35
N LEU A 8 39.41 -8.91 37.91
CA LEU A 8 40.05 -7.84 38.67
C LEU A 8 39.26 -6.52 38.63
N ASN A 9 38.92 -6.07 39.84
CA ASN A 9 38.43 -4.75 40.23
C ASN A 9 39.38 -3.62 39.82
N CYS A 10 38.83 -2.47 39.42
CA CYS A 10 39.41 -1.17 39.78
C CYS A 10 38.27 -0.21 40.16
N MET A 11 38.07 -0.08 41.47
CA MET A 11 37.34 1.02 42.10
C MET A 11 38.36 2.03 42.63
N ASP A 12 38.01 3.30 42.44
CA ASP A 12 38.21 4.44 43.36
C ASP A 12 39.59 5.09 43.52
N THR A 13 39.69 6.33 43.02
CA THR A 13 40.44 7.41 43.67
C THR A 13 39.67 8.71 43.53
N LYS A 14 39.07 9.17 44.64
CA LYS A 14 38.68 10.56 44.86
C LYS A 14 39.92 11.40 45.16
N GLU A 15 39.98 12.62 44.64
CA GLU A 15 40.24 13.81 45.46
C GLU A 15 39.77 15.10 44.76
N PRO A 16 39.45 16.16 45.54
CA PRO A 16 38.67 17.30 45.10
C PRO A 16 39.55 18.50 44.73
N GLN A 17 39.09 19.38 43.83
CA GLN A 17 39.37 20.82 43.96
C GLN A 17 38.62 21.72 42.95
N THR A 18 38.08 22.79 43.54
CA THR A 18 37.91 24.17 43.03
C THR A 18 36.96 24.49 41.87
N THR A 19 35.89 25.15 42.30
CA THR A 19 35.01 26.09 41.62
C THR A 19 35.69 26.99 40.57
N ALA A 20 35.30 26.81 39.31
CA ALA A 20 35.28 27.86 38.31
C ALA A 20 33.91 27.83 37.61
N ALA A 21 33.11 28.87 37.81
CA ALA A 21 31.82 29.04 37.17
C ALA A 21 31.99 29.06 35.64
N LYS A 22 31.61 27.97 34.98
CA LYS A 22 31.47 27.93 33.52
C LYS A 22 30.09 28.47 33.13
N PRO A 23 30.01 29.42 32.18
CA PRO A 23 28.74 29.94 31.71
C PRO A 23 27.91 28.83 31.09
N LEU A 24 26.61 28.92 31.37
CA LEU A 24 25.50 28.04 31.03
C LEU A 24 25.46 27.66 29.54
N GLN A 25 26.19 26.62 29.14
CA GLN A 25 26.23 26.06 27.78
C GLN A 25 25.02 25.13 27.54
N ARG A 26 23.80 25.67 27.69
CA ARG A 26 22.54 24.92 27.59
C ARG A 26 21.96 24.86 26.17
N HIS A 27 22.65 25.44 25.18
CA HIS A 27 22.11 25.58 23.81
C HIS A 27 22.73 24.66 22.75
N THR A 28 23.81 23.92 23.04
CA THR A 28 24.46 23.07 22.02
C THR A 28 23.94 21.63 21.99
N LEU A 29 23.46 21.07 23.11
CA LEU A 29 22.97 19.68 23.16
C LEU A 29 21.68 19.47 22.35
N PHE A 30 20.81 20.47 22.23
CA PHE A 30 19.58 20.32 21.44
C PHE A 30 19.86 20.32 19.93
N SER A 31 20.91 21.01 19.48
CA SER A 31 21.28 21.06 18.06
C SER A 31 21.98 19.78 17.57
N GLU A 32 22.74 19.10 18.45
CA GLU A 32 23.34 17.80 18.12
C GLU A 32 22.30 16.67 18.17
N VAL A 33 21.35 16.71 19.09
CA VAL A 33 20.24 15.74 19.10
C VAL A 33 19.32 15.92 17.88
N LEU A 34 19.04 17.17 17.46
CA LEU A 34 18.26 17.43 16.24
C LEU A 34 19.02 17.08 14.95
N SER A 35 20.32 17.34 14.87
CA SER A 35 21.13 16.98 13.69
C SER A 35 21.46 15.49 13.60
N ALA A 36 21.53 14.77 14.73
CA ALA A 36 21.61 13.31 14.76
C ALA A 36 20.26 12.63 14.40
N SER A 37 19.13 13.27 14.70
CA SER A 37 17.79 12.71 14.45
C SER A 37 17.29 12.83 13.00
N ILE A 38 17.99 13.59 12.14
CA ILE A 38 17.65 13.74 10.71
C ILE A 38 18.57 12.89 9.81
N ARG A 39 19.26 11.89 10.38
CA ARG A 39 19.70 10.75 9.56
C ARG A 39 18.52 9.80 9.41
N LEU A 40 17.61 10.14 8.50
CA LEU A 40 16.58 9.21 8.02
C LEU A 40 17.29 7.88 7.72
N PRO A 41 16.97 6.80 8.46
CA PRO A 41 17.58 5.50 8.22
C PRO A 41 17.38 5.17 6.75
N ARG A 42 18.42 4.61 6.12
CA ARG A 42 18.46 4.30 4.70
C ARG A 42 17.28 3.36 4.38
N VAL A 43 16.13 3.96 4.04
CA VAL A 43 14.87 3.24 3.82
C VAL A 43 15.13 2.22 2.71
N SER A 44 15.01 0.94 3.05
CA SER A 44 15.20 -0.17 2.12
C SER A 44 14.28 0.01 0.90
N ARG A 45 14.72 -0.43 -0.29
CA ARG A 45 13.90 -0.28 -1.52
C ARG A 45 12.49 -0.85 -1.34
N ALA A 46 12.37 -1.99 -0.66
CA ALA A 46 11.09 -2.62 -0.32
C ALA A 46 10.16 -1.68 0.47
N ARG A 47 10.69 -0.98 1.48
CA ARG A 47 9.92 -0.04 2.28
C ARG A 47 9.47 1.18 1.47
N ARG A 48 10.28 1.67 0.52
CA ARG A 48 9.86 2.75 -0.40
C ARG A 48 8.71 2.32 -1.32
N TYR A 49 8.75 1.11 -1.85
CA TYR A 49 7.65 0.56 -2.66
C TYR A 49 6.38 0.40 -1.83
N ALA A 50 6.48 -0.12 -0.62
CA ALA A 50 5.34 -0.25 0.29
C ALA A 50 4.70 1.11 0.66
N PHE A 51 5.51 2.15 0.86
CA PHE A 51 4.99 3.51 1.06
C PHE A 51 4.29 4.04 -0.19
N ALA A 52 4.90 3.91 -1.37
CA ALA A 52 4.30 4.35 -2.63
C ALA A 52 2.96 3.64 -2.88
N GLU A 53 2.91 2.35 -2.61
CA GLU A 53 1.70 1.55 -2.69
C GLU A 53 0.63 2.06 -1.71
N ALA A 54 0.97 2.28 -0.45
CA ALA A 54 0.04 2.81 0.54
C ALA A 54 -0.49 4.20 0.17
N PHE A 55 0.35 5.09 -0.37
CA PHE A 55 -0.09 6.41 -0.87
C PHE A 55 -1.01 6.30 -2.09
N SER A 56 -0.81 5.31 -2.94
CA SER A 56 -1.66 5.07 -4.11
C SER A 56 -2.99 4.39 -3.75
N ALA A 57 -3.11 3.81 -2.56
CA ALA A 57 -4.25 3.01 -2.14
C ALA A 57 -5.62 3.72 -2.27
N PRO A 58 -5.80 5.00 -1.87
CA PRO A 58 -7.10 5.68 -2.02
C PRO A 58 -7.55 5.76 -3.48
N ILE A 59 -6.60 6.06 -4.38
CA ILE A 59 -6.87 6.17 -5.82
C ILE A 59 -7.12 4.76 -6.39
N LYS A 60 -6.29 3.79 -6.03
CA LYS A 60 -6.40 2.38 -6.45
C LYS A 60 -7.80 1.84 -6.12
N TYR A 61 -8.23 1.92 -4.87
CA TYR A 61 -9.54 1.41 -4.45
C TYR A 61 -10.70 2.24 -5.02
N ALA A 62 -10.55 3.55 -5.20
CA ALA A 62 -11.56 4.36 -5.89
C ALA A 62 -11.75 3.92 -7.36
N THR A 63 -10.67 3.59 -8.07
CA THR A 63 -10.76 3.10 -9.46
C THR A 63 -11.39 1.71 -9.54
N PHE A 64 -11.06 0.81 -8.61
CA PHE A 64 -11.70 -0.51 -8.52
C PHE A 64 -13.19 -0.38 -8.25
N GLN A 65 -13.57 0.48 -7.31
CA GLN A 65 -14.96 0.75 -7.00
C GLN A 65 -15.71 1.36 -8.20
N ALA A 66 -15.08 2.29 -8.93
CA ALA A 66 -15.67 2.90 -10.12
C ALA A 66 -16.02 1.84 -11.16
N LEU A 67 -15.06 0.96 -11.47
CA LEU A 67 -15.21 -0.11 -12.46
C LEU A 67 -16.28 -1.12 -12.04
N GLY A 68 -16.24 -1.57 -10.78
CA GLY A 68 -17.25 -2.48 -10.25
C GLY A 68 -18.65 -1.88 -10.27
N THR A 69 -18.79 -0.61 -9.89
CA THR A 69 -20.08 0.09 -9.91
C THR A 69 -20.59 0.28 -11.34
N LEU A 70 -19.71 0.62 -12.28
CA LEU A 70 -20.05 0.73 -13.71
C LEU A 70 -20.55 -0.60 -14.26
N PHE A 71 -19.90 -1.71 -13.91
CA PHE A 71 -20.31 -3.05 -14.32
C PHE A 71 -21.66 -3.45 -13.73
N ILE A 72 -21.92 -3.14 -12.46
CA ILE A 72 -23.23 -3.37 -11.84
C ILE A 72 -24.30 -2.52 -12.50
N HIS A 73 -24.03 -1.25 -12.81
CA HIS A 73 -24.97 -0.39 -13.57
C HIS A 73 -25.27 -0.98 -14.95
N PHE A 74 -24.25 -1.46 -15.66
CA PHE A 74 -24.41 -2.14 -16.93
C PHE A 74 -25.30 -3.37 -16.80
N ILE A 75 -25.02 -4.28 -15.86
CA ILE A 75 -25.86 -5.46 -15.62
C ILE A 75 -27.28 -5.08 -15.20
N SER A 76 -27.42 -4.09 -14.33
CA SER A 76 -28.71 -3.63 -13.80
C SER A 76 -29.62 -3.11 -14.90
N HIS A 77 -29.04 -2.36 -15.84
CA HIS A 77 -29.77 -1.83 -16.99
C HIS A 77 -30.31 -2.93 -17.91
N PHE A 78 -29.59 -4.06 -18.05
CA PHE A 78 -29.95 -5.11 -19.00
C PHE A 78 -30.71 -6.31 -18.40
N ILE A 79 -30.48 -6.64 -17.12
CA ILE A 79 -30.91 -7.93 -16.56
C ILE A 79 -31.87 -7.76 -15.39
N CYS A 80 -31.57 -6.85 -14.45
CA CYS A 80 -32.30 -6.76 -13.19
C CYS A 80 -32.31 -5.30 -12.74
N HIS A 81 -33.48 -4.65 -12.72
CA HIS A 81 -33.62 -3.28 -12.23
C HIS A 81 -33.24 -3.17 -10.74
N ILE A 82 -31.94 -3.03 -10.49
CA ILE A 82 -31.36 -2.81 -9.17
C ILE A 82 -31.02 -1.33 -9.07
N GLU A 83 -31.55 -0.67 -8.05
CA GLU A 83 -31.15 0.69 -7.67
C GLU A 83 -29.71 0.68 -7.13
N ALA A 84 -28.74 0.85 -8.03
CA ALA A 84 -27.34 0.95 -7.68
C ALA A 84 -26.98 2.40 -7.29
N PRO A 85 -26.08 2.62 -6.31
CA PRO A 85 -25.63 3.95 -5.96
C PRO A 85 -24.95 4.63 -7.15
N THR A 86 -24.94 5.97 -7.16
CA THR A 86 -24.24 6.70 -8.21
C THR A 86 -22.74 6.38 -8.19
N ILE A 87 -22.12 6.30 -9.38
CA ILE A 87 -20.68 6.02 -9.51
C ILE A 87 -19.88 7.03 -8.67
N MET A 88 -20.24 8.31 -8.70
CA MET A 88 -19.57 9.36 -7.93
C MET A 88 -19.65 9.14 -6.41
N LEU A 89 -20.81 8.73 -5.89
CA LEU A 89 -20.93 8.44 -4.46
C LEU A 89 -20.07 7.24 -4.09
N SER A 90 -20.16 6.17 -4.88
CA SER A 90 -19.43 4.94 -4.60
C SER A 90 -17.90 5.15 -4.60
N THR A 91 -17.38 5.90 -5.59
CA THR A 91 -15.95 6.21 -5.66
C THR A 91 -15.46 7.08 -4.50
N LYS A 92 -16.25 8.07 -4.08
CA LYS A 92 -15.92 8.89 -2.89
C LYS A 92 -15.81 8.04 -1.64
N LEU A 93 -16.76 7.14 -1.42
CA LEU A 93 -16.76 6.25 -0.26
C LEU A 93 -15.56 5.31 -0.29
N ALA A 94 -15.27 4.69 -1.42
CA ALA A 94 -14.08 3.86 -1.57
C ALA A 94 -12.76 4.64 -1.40
N ALA A 95 -12.69 5.90 -1.84
CA ALA A 95 -11.52 6.75 -1.58
C ALA A 95 -11.34 7.04 -0.08
N VAL A 96 -12.43 7.30 0.64
CA VAL A 96 -12.40 7.48 2.10
C VAL A 96 -11.95 6.20 2.81
N GLY A 97 -12.57 5.06 2.52
CA GLY A 97 -12.16 3.79 3.12
C GLY A 97 -10.76 3.35 2.71
N GLY A 98 -10.36 3.64 1.47
CA GLY A 98 -8.99 3.43 0.99
C GLY A 98 -7.98 4.32 1.69
N SER A 99 -8.37 5.51 2.15
CA SER A 99 -7.54 6.38 2.99
C SER A 99 -7.36 5.81 4.39
N PHE A 100 -8.42 5.22 4.98
CA PHE A 100 -8.29 4.49 6.25
C PHE A 100 -7.34 3.29 6.12
N LEU A 101 -7.47 2.49 5.06
CA LEU A 101 -6.54 1.39 4.80
C LEU A 101 -5.11 1.90 4.58
N ALA A 102 -4.92 2.97 3.82
CA ALA A 102 -3.61 3.58 3.60
C ALA A 102 -2.93 3.98 4.92
N LEU A 103 -3.68 4.61 5.83
CA LEU A 103 -3.18 4.96 7.16
C LEU A 103 -2.79 3.71 7.96
N LEU A 104 -3.64 2.68 7.97
CA LEU A 104 -3.32 1.41 8.62
C LEU A 104 -2.04 0.79 8.05
N PHE A 105 -1.92 0.69 6.72
CA PHE A 105 -0.72 0.19 6.06
C PHE A 105 0.52 1.02 6.42
N ILE A 106 0.44 2.35 6.41
CA ILE A 106 1.54 3.24 6.81
C ILE A 106 1.95 2.99 8.26
N THR A 107 0.99 2.86 9.18
CA THR A 107 1.30 2.58 10.59
C THR A 107 1.98 1.22 10.76
N MET A 108 1.54 0.19 10.02
CA MET A 108 2.18 -1.13 10.04
C MET A 108 3.59 -1.08 9.46
N ILE A 109 3.81 -0.34 8.36
CA ILE A 109 5.13 -0.17 7.74
C ILE A 109 6.09 0.53 8.71
N ILE A 110 5.62 1.50 9.49
CA ILE A 110 6.43 2.21 10.48
C ILE A 110 6.75 1.29 11.67
N ALA A 111 5.78 0.50 12.14
CA ALA A 111 5.92 -0.40 13.28
C ALA A 111 6.76 -1.67 12.99
N GLN A 112 6.84 -2.11 11.73
CA GLN A 112 7.62 -3.29 11.36
C GLN A 112 9.12 -3.01 11.29
N ASN A 113 9.91 -3.95 11.82
CA ASN A 113 11.36 -3.97 11.64
C ASN A 113 11.74 -4.54 10.26
N ASP A 114 12.84 -4.03 9.68
CA ASP A 114 13.30 -4.33 8.31
C ASP A 114 13.54 -5.83 7.98
N TRP A 115 13.60 -6.71 8.98
CA TRP A 115 13.79 -8.16 8.79
C TRP A 115 12.51 -8.88 8.36
N ALA A 116 11.32 -8.43 8.79
CA ALA A 116 10.04 -9.05 8.42
C ALA A 116 9.72 -8.88 6.93
N LEU A 117 10.07 -7.74 6.33
CA LEU A 117 9.84 -7.41 4.92
C LEU A 117 10.63 -8.28 3.92
N LYS A 118 11.67 -8.99 4.36
CA LYS A 118 12.51 -9.81 3.46
C LYS A 118 12.04 -11.26 3.33
N GLN A 119 11.18 -11.74 4.23
CA GLN A 119 10.88 -13.17 4.36
C GLN A 119 9.73 -13.64 3.45
N GLU A 120 8.97 -12.73 2.83
CA GLU A 120 7.84 -13.05 1.93
C GLU A 120 8.25 -13.56 0.54
N TYR A 121 9.54 -13.60 0.19
CA TYR A 121 9.99 -13.85 -1.19
C TYR A 121 10.16 -15.33 -1.58
N LYS A 122 9.60 -16.29 -0.83
CA LYS A 122 9.74 -17.74 -1.09
C LYS A 122 8.39 -18.47 -1.22
N GLN A 123 7.40 -17.84 -1.83
CA GLN A 123 6.11 -18.48 -2.13
C GLN A 123 6.05 -18.90 -3.61
N ASP A 124 5.41 -20.04 -3.87
CA ASP A 124 5.23 -20.60 -5.22
C ASP A 124 4.47 -19.63 -6.13
N SER A 125 4.95 -19.44 -7.37
CA SER A 125 4.62 -18.25 -8.17
C SER A 125 3.15 -18.14 -8.56
N THR A 126 2.47 -19.24 -8.89
CA THR A 126 1.05 -19.22 -9.30
C THR A 126 0.10 -18.98 -8.14
N THR A 127 0.36 -19.65 -6.99
CA THR A 127 -0.39 -19.47 -5.75
C THR A 127 -0.25 -18.04 -5.21
N TYR A 128 0.91 -17.42 -5.41
CA TYR A 128 1.16 -16.04 -5.01
C TYR A 128 0.27 -15.04 -5.77
N TYR A 129 0.12 -15.19 -7.09
CA TYR A 129 -0.71 -14.26 -7.89
C TYR A 129 -2.20 -14.36 -7.56
N THR A 130 -2.73 -15.58 -7.43
CA THR A 130 -4.14 -15.78 -7.07
C THR A 130 -4.43 -15.25 -5.68
N TRP A 131 -3.52 -15.47 -4.73
CA TRP A 131 -3.62 -14.94 -3.37
C TRP A 131 -3.59 -13.41 -3.36
N THR A 132 -2.69 -12.79 -4.13
CA THR A 132 -2.58 -11.32 -4.22
C THR A 132 -3.87 -10.70 -4.79
N ILE A 133 -4.46 -11.29 -5.83
CA ILE A 133 -5.73 -10.82 -6.39
C ILE A 133 -6.85 -10.94 -5.34
N LEU A 134 -6.92 -12.06 -4.62
CA LEU A 134 -7.91 -12.24 -3.56
C LEU A 134 -7.76 -11.20 -2.44
N GLN A 135 -6.52 -10.87 -2.05
CA GLN A 135 -6.25 -9.81 -1.09
C GLN A 135 -6.74 -8.45 -1.61
N GLU A 136 -6.47 -8.11 -2.87
CA GLU A 136 -6.97 -6.86 -3.47
C GLU A 136 -8.50 -6.81 -3.53
N MET A 137 -9.17 -7.92 -3.85
CA MET A 137 -10.63 -8.01 -3.81
C MET A 137 -11.19 -7.77 -2.42
N LEU A 138 -10.60 -8.41 -1.40
CA LEU A 138 -11.00 -8.26 0.00
C LEU A 138 -10.73 -6.82 0.49
N CYS A 139 -9.55 -6.28 0.25
CA CYS A 139 -9.18 -4.92 0.64
C CYS A 139 -10.09 -3.88 -0.03
N SER A 140 -10.40 -4.05 -1.32
CA SER A 140 -11.30 -3.16 -2.04
C SER A 140 -12.74 -3.22 -1.51
N ALA A 141 -13.25 -4.43 -1.22
CA ALA A 141 -14.56 -4.58 -0.58
C ALA A 141 -14.61 -3.94 0.82
N ILE A 142 -13.57 -4.15 1.63
CA ILE A 142 -13.45 -3.55 2.97
C ILE A 142 -13.35 -2.02 2.86
N ALA A 143 -12.63 -1.48 1.88
CA ALA A 143 -12.55 -0.04 1.64
C ALA A 143 -13.95 0.54 1.36
N GLY A 144 -14.75 -0.11 0.50
CA GLY A 144 -16.13 0.29 0.25
C GLY A 144 -16.99 0.28 1.51
N LEU A 145 -16.87 -0.77 2.34
CA LEU A 145 -17.60 -0.88 3.61
C LEU A 145 -17.18 0.19 4.63
N LEU A 146 -15.88 0.41 4.84
CA LEU A 146 -15.36 1.42 5.76
C LEU A 146 -15.79 2.84 5.34
N GLY A 147 -15.74 3.13 4.03
CA GLY A 147 -16.24 4.38 3.48
C GLY A 147 -17.74 4.56 3.73
N SER A 148 -18.52 3.51 3.51
CA SER A 148 -19.95 3.49 3.78
C SER A 148 -20.25 3.68 5.27
N LEU A 149 -19.51 3.05 6.18
CA LEU A 149 -19.69 3.19 7.63
C LEU A 149 -19.33 4.58 8.13
N ALA A 150 -18.29 5.20 7.56
CA ALA A 150 -17.91 6.58 7.86
C ALA A 150 -19.01 7.58 7.47
N THR A 151 -19.89 7.21 6.55
CA THR A 151 -20.99 8.04 6.07
C THR A 151 -22.31 7.44 6.58
N SER A 152 -22.69 7.78 7.82
CA SER A 152 -23.82 7.26 8.61
C SER A 152 -25.22 7.28 7.95
N SER A 153 -25.33 7.63 6.67
CA SER A 153 -26.57 7.84 5.92
C SER A 153 -26.91 6.73 4.92
N ILE A 154 -26.15 5.63 4.90
CA ILE A 154 -26.24 4.61 3.83
C ILE A 154 -26.95 3.35 4.34
N ASN A 155 -27.93 2.88 3.57
CA ASN A 155 -28.70 1.67 3.88
C ASN A 155 -27.85 0.40 3.78
N HIS A 156 -28.21 -0.65 4.53
CA HIS A 156 -27.50 -1.94 4.50
C HIS A 156 -27.41 -2.54 3.08
N HIS A 157 -28.48 -2.44 2.28
CA HIS A 157 -28.48 -2.91 0.90
C HIS A 157 -27.43 -2.20 0.03
N THR A 158 -27.32 -0.88 0.15
CA THR A 158 -26.32 -0.09 -0.59
C THR A 158 -24.90 -0.40 -0.14
N SER A 159 -24.65 -0.70 1.14
CA SER A 159 -23.33 -1.15 1.61
C SER A 159 -22.93 -2.49 1.01
N ILE A 160 -23.87 -3.44 0.87
CA ILE A 160 -23.62 -4.75 0.24
C ILE A 160 -23.29 -4.56 -1.25
N ILE A 161 -24.07 -3.76 -1.97
CA ILE A 161 -23.81 -3.45 -3.39
C ILE A 161 -22.42 -2.84 -3.55
N MET A 162 -22.02 -1.94 -2.64
CA MET A 162 -20.69 -1.36 -2.66
C MET A 162 -19.58 -2.36 -2.35
N ALA A 163 -19.77 -3.31 -1.43
CA ALA A 163 -18.81 -4.37 -1.19
C ALA A 163 -18.63 -5.28 -2.42
N VAL A 164 -19.72 -5.64 -3.08
CA VAL A 164 -19.69 -6.45 -4.31
C VAL A 164 -19.01 -5.69 -5.45
N ALA A 165 -19.34 -4.41 -5.64
CA ALA A 165 -18.65 -3.55 -6.61
C ALA A 165 -17.14 -3.50 -6.32
N GLY A 166 -16.76 -3.31 -5.06
CA GLY A 166 -15.36 -3.29 -4.63
C GLY A 166 -14.64 -4.59 -4.92
N ALA A 167 -15.27 -5.74 -4.68
CA ALA A 167 -14.69 -7.06 -4.96
C ALA A 167 -14.55 -7.36 -6.46
N VAL A 168 -15.51 -6.92 -7.29
CA VAL A 168 -15.48 -7.16 -8.75
C VAL A 168 -14.51 -6.22 -9.47
N GLY A 169 -14.28 -5.02 -8.92
CA GLY A 169 -13.41 -3.99 -9.48
C GLY A 169 -12.01 -4.48 -9.91
N PRO A 170 -11.22 -5.15 -9.03
CA PRO A 170 -9.89 -5.65 -9.37
C PRO A 170 -9.88 -6.63 -10.54
N LEU A 171 -10.88 -7.50 -10.65
CA LEU A 171 -11.00 -8.45 -11.76
C LEU A 171 -11.22 -7.73 -13.09
N LEU A 172 -12.09 -6.72 -13.09
CA LEU A 172 -12.33 -5.88 -14.27
C LEU A 172 -11.10 -5.07 -14.65
N PHE A 173 -10.40 -4.50 -13.66
CA PHE A 173 -9.17 -3.77 -13.90
C PHE A 173 -8.09 -4.65 -14.56
N MET A 174 -7.90 -5.87 -14.04
CA MET A 174 -7.01 -6.85 -14.64
C MET A 174 -7.42 -7.23 -16.06
N ALA A 175 -8.71 -7.49 -16.29
CA ALA A 175 -9.22 -7.81 -17.62
C ALA A 175 -8.97 -6.68 -18.63
N ILE A 176 -9.23 -5.43 -18.24
CA ILE A 176 -8.96 -4.24 -19.07
C ILE A 176 -7.46 -4.10 -19.35
N GLY A 177 -6.60 -4.32 -18.35
CA GLY A 177 -5.15 -4.29 -18.50
C GLY A 177 -4.65 -5.35 -19.49
N LEU A 178 -5.14 -6.59 -19.39
CA LEU A 178 -4.80 -7.67 -20.32
C LEU A 178 -5.28 -7.37 -21.75
N LEU A 179 -6.48 -6.82 -21.91
CA LEU A 179 -6.99 -6.38 -23.21
C LEU A 179 -6.11 -5.28 -23.81
N ALA A 180 -5.73 -4.27 -23.02
CA ALA A 180 -4.84 -3.20 -23.48
C ALA A 180 -3.48 -3.74 -23.92
N CYS A 181 -2.87 -4.63 -23.13
CA CYS A 181 -1.62 -5.31 -23.52
C CYS A 181 -1.78 -6.11 -24.81
N GLY A 182 -2.89 -6.85 -24.95
CA GLY A 182 -3.21 -7.62 -26.16
C GLY A 182 -3.33 -6.73 -27.40
N VAL A 183 -3.99 -5.57 -27.28
CA VAL A 183 -4.11 -4.60 -28.38
C VAL A 183 -2.75 -4.04 -28.79
N VAL A 184 -1.89 -3.69 -27.83
CA VAL A 184 -0.53 -3.19 -28.12
C VAL A 184 0.29 -4.26 -28.84
N ILE A 185 0.34 -5.48 -28.30
CA ILE A 185 1.07 -6.59 -28.93
C ILE A 185 0.52 -6.89 -30.33
N GLY A 186 -0.81 -6.96 -30.46
CA GLY A 186 -1.49 -7.18 -31.74
C GLY A 186 -1.13 -6.11 -32.77
N SER A 187 -1.11 -4.83 -32.36
CA SER A 187 -0.71 -3.72 -33.24
C SER A 187 0.75 -3.80 -33.67
N MET A 188 1.66 -4.22 -32.77
CA MET A 188 3.08 -4.42 -33.09
C MET A 188 3.29 -5.58 -34.06
N ILE A 189 2.53 -6.66 -33.93
CA ILE A 189 2.59 -7.80 -34.86
C ILE A 189 2.01 -7.40 -36.22
N ALA A 190 0.85 -6.75 -36.23
CA ALA A 190 0.20 -6.30 -37.46
C ALA A 190 1.08 -5.33 -38.25
N THR A 191 1.76 -4.39 -37.57
CA THR A 191 2.69 -3.45 -38.23
C THR A 191 3.93 -4.15 -38.79
N ARG A 192 4.46 -5.17 -38.10
CA ARG A 192 5.56 -6.00 -38.63
C ARG A 192 5.12 -6.76 -39.88
N MET A 193 3.97 -7.44 -39.82
CA MET A 193 3.42 -8.17 -40.96
C MET A 193 3.15 -7.25 -42.16
N ALA A 194 2.60 -6.06 -41.92
CA ALA A 194 2.37 -5.07 -42.96
C ALA A 194 3.69 -4.64 -43.61
N ARG A 195 4.72 -4.34 -42.80
CA ARG A 195 6.05 -3.94 -43.33
C ARG A 195 6.70 -5.05 -44.15
N ASP A 196 6.65 -6.28 -43.68
CA ASP A 196 7.23 -7.42 -44.40
C ASP A 196 6.51 -7.64 -45.74
N TRP A 197 5.20 -7.39 -45.80
CA TRP A 197 4.43 -7.39 -47.05
C TRP A 197 4.88 -6.28 -48.02
N TYR A 198 5.10 -5.06 -47.52
CA TYR A 198 5.54 -3.94 -48.36
C TYR A 198 7.01 -4.01 -48.79
N CYS A 199 7.88 -4.68 -48.04
CA CYS A 199 9.29 -4.84 -48.39
C CYS A 199 9.60 -6.11 -49.20
N GLY A 200 8.65 -7.05 -49.28
CA GLY A 200 8.77 -8.28 -50.07
C GLY A 200 8.30 -8.16 -51.53
N TYR A 201 7.67 -7.03 -51.89
CA TYR A 201 7.32 -6.62 -53.25
C TYR A 201 8.17 -5.43 -53.69
#